data_AF-A0A427SUW4-F1
#
_entry.id   AF-A0A427SUW4-F1
#
_cell.length_a   1.000
_cell.length_b   1.000
_cell.length_c   1.000
_cell.angle_alpha   90.00
_cell.angle_beta   90.00
_cell.angle_gamma   90.00
#
_symmetry.space_group_name_H-M   'P 1'
#
loop_
_entity.id
_entity.type
_entity.pdbx_description
1 polymer ?
#
loop_
_entity_poly.entity_id
_entity_poly.type
_entity_poly.pdbx_seq_one_letter_code
_entity_poly.pdbx_strand_id
1 'polypeptide(L)'
;MAAPTSVIERERKYEVAAGTGVPRLIGVAGVAAQDDPVEQVLDASYYDTATFRLAAAGITLRRRVGGHDAGWHLKLPVSADERQELQLPLGGDVHKVPGRFRRLVRAYTLGEKLVPIAHLRTDRFAHRLAAADGRTIATLTDDHVTGEAGGETARLDEWRELELELDPDAEPGLLEEFDRALTEAGASASPWSSKLRRLVGDRVPAPPRSGKKPSAGDVVVASLREHAARLRRADVGVRLDVDDSVHQMRVAARKLRSTLRTFGPVLGKEKTAGLAAELQWLGQQLAPARDAEVAEERLRAQLDELPPELVFGPLRQFLTRHFAREAEETRTRVMEALTGKRYLALLRDLDAVITNPPSTAKAGKRAKTGLRKPLRKAAKKLARAEAATHGLAGEELEHALHDVRKKAKRARYAADTVKPVSGKKVRKWRRNVKAVQQTLGAHQDTVVGREVLRRLAIAGHGEGQNTFTFGLLHARDAERAERLRKRFAKEWRRLG
;
A
#
# COMPACT_ATOMS: atom_id res chain seq x y z
N MET A 1 6.02 26.19 1.61
CA MET A 1 6.38 25.36 0.44
C MET A 1 5.09 24.92 -0.22
N ALA A 2 4.94 25.13 -1.54
CA ALA A 2 3.74 24.71 -2.27
C ALA A 2 3.44 23.22 -2.08
N ALA A 3 2.16 22.86 -1.98
CA ALA A 3 1.73 21.47 -2.07
C ALA A 3 1.99 20.98 -3.49
N PRO A 4 2.44 19.72 -3.70
CA PRO A 4 2.54 19.19 -5.04
C PRO A 4 1.17 19.01 -5.63
N THR A 5 1.10 19.18 -6.94
CA THR A 5 0.00 18.64 -7.72
C THR A 5 0.17 17.12 -7.82
N SER A 6 -0.96 16.41 -7.81
CA SER A 6 -0.99 14.94 -7.92
C SER A 6 -1.85 14.59 -9.13
N VAL A 7 -1.32 13.74 -10.00
CA VAL A 7 -2.02 13.22 -11.18
C VAL A 7 -1.93 11.71 -11.17
N ILE A 8 -3.02 11.04 -11.55
CA ILE A 8 -3.01 9.60 -11.81
C ILE A 8 -2.79 9.45 -13.32
N GLU A 9 -1.68 8.83 -13.67
CA GLU A 9 -1.32 8.55 -15.06
C GLU A 9 -1.66 7.10 -15.38
N ARG A 10 -2.27 6.88 -16.55
CA ARG A 10 -2.53 5.55 -17.11
C ARG A 10 -1.86 5.48 -18.47
N GLU A 11 -0.73 4.80 -18.54
CA GLU A 11 0.16 4.84 -19.70
C GLU A 11 0.65 3.44 -20.12
N ARG A 12 0.86 3.25 -21.42
CA ARG A 12 1.59 2.11 -21.99
C ARG A 12 2.73 2.60 -22.88
N LYS A 13 3.81 1.83 -22.90
CA LYS A 13 5.04 2.15 -23.62
C LYS A 13 5.31 1.08 -24.65
N TYR A 14 5.77 1.49 -25.82
CA TYR A 14 6.00 0.63 -26.95
C TYR A 14 7.37 0.92 -27.59
N GLU A 15 8.01 -0.14 -28.07
CA GLU A 15 9.19 -0.06 -28.93
C GLU A 15 8.76 -0.16 -30.39
N VAL A 16 9.31 0.72 -31.22
CA VAL A 16 9.07 0.80 -32.66
C VAL A 16 10.38 0.89 -33.42
N ALA A 17 10.45 0.29 -34.61
CA ALA A 17 11.64 0.43 -35.46
C ALA A 17 11.81 1.88 -35.92
N ALA A 18 13.05 2.35 -36.00
CA ALA A 18 13.38 3.76 -36.26
C ALA A 18 12.71 4.33 -37.53
N GLY A 19 12.57 3.53 -38.60
CA GLY A 19 11.94 3.95 -39.86
C GLY A 19 10.41 3.89 -39.90
N THR A 20 9.75 3.46 -38.83
CA THR A 20 8.28 3.29 -38.80
C THR A 20 7.60 4.66 -38.62
N GLY A 21 6.57 4.98 -39.42
CA GLY A 21 5.77 6.19 -39.17
C GLY A 21 5.04 6.12 -37.83
N VAL A 22 4.65 7.27 -37.26
CA VAL A 22 3.74 7.29 -36.10
C VAL A 22 2.38 6.72 -36.52
N PRO A 23 1.85 5.69 -35.83
CA PRO A 23 0.56 5.11 -36.18
C PRO A 23 -0.58 6.14 -36.16
N ARG A 24 -1.47 6.06 -37.17
CA ARG A 24 -2.73 6.80 -37.20
C ARG A 24 -3.79 6.01 -36.43
N LEU A 25 -4.35 6.60 -35.38
CA LEU A 25 -5.31 5.96 -34.47
C LEU A 25 -6.75 6.46 -34.67
N ILE A 26 -7.03 7.20 -35.75
CA ILE A 26 -8.40 7.63 -36.10
C ILE A 26 -9.30 6.39 -36.29
N GLY A 27 -10.45 6.38 -35.63
CA GLY A 27 -11.40 5.27 -35.63
C GLY A 27 -11.16 4.23 -34.53
N VAL A 28 -10.05 4.31 -33.80
CA VAL A 28 -9.75 3.42 -32.66
C VAL A 28 -10.29 4.05 -31.37
N ALA A 29 -10.95 3.27 -30.51
CA ALA A 29 -11.34 3.71 -29.16
C ALA A 29 -12.10 5.06 -29.12
N GLY A 30 -12.90 5.36 -30.16
CA GLY A 30 -13.67 6.60 -30.27
C GLY A 30 -12.89 7.84 -30.72
N VAL A 31 -11.62 7.69 -31.13
CA VAL A 31 -10.80 8.79 -31.67
C VAL A 31 -11.36 9.23 -33.03
N ALA A 32 -11.80 10.49 -33.11
CA ALA A 32 -12.25 11.12 -34.35
C ALA A 32 -11.15 11.96 -35.01
N ALA A 33 -10.23 12.50 -34.21
CA ALA A 33 -9.11 13.31 -34.69
C ALA A 33 -7.81 12.95 -33.97
N GLN A 34 -6.72 12.96 -34.73
CA GLN A 34 -5.35 12.89 -34.22
C GLN A 34 -4.63 14.12 -34.73
N ASP A 35 -4.33 15.03 -33.81
CA ASP A 35 -3.73 16.32 -34.14
C ASP A 35 -2.27 16.15 -34.64
N ASP A 36 -1.79 17.17 -35.36
CA ASP A 36 -0.39 17.28 -35.70
C ASP A 36 0.47 17.37 -34.44
N PRO A 37 1.71 16.84 -34.47
CA PRO A 37 2.52 16.74 -33.27
C PRO A 37 2.95 18.12 -32.77
N VAL A 38 2.87 18.30 -31.45
CA VAL A 38 3.55 19.40 -30.78
C VAL A 38 4.93 18.91 -30.34
N GLU A 39 5.97 19.55 -30.87
CA GLU A 39 7.36 19.25 -30.53
C GLU A 39 7.75 19.85 -29.18
N GLN A 40 8.44 19.06 -28.36
CA GLN A 40 8.97 19.46 -27.07
C GLN A 40 10.37 18.88 -26.88
N VAL A 41 11.33 19.72 -26.52
CA VAL A 41 12.64 19.27 -26.05
C VAL A 41 12.61 19.17 -24.53
N LEU A 42 12.84 17.98 -24.00
CA LEU A 42 12.85 17.69 -22.57
C LEU A 42 14.27 17.33 -22.12
N ASP A 43 14.72 17.92 -21.03
CA ASP A 43 16.01 17.65 -20.40
C ASP A 43 15.78 17.20 -18.95
N ALA A 44 16.09 15.95 -18.63
CA ALA A 44 15.72 15.33 -17.36
C ALA A 44 16.89 14.66 -16.63
N SER A 45 17.20 15.16 -15.43
CA SER A 45 18.13 14.53 -14.49
C SER A 45 17.38 13.61 -13.51
N TYR A 46 17.78 12.35 -13.42
CA TYR A 46 17.18 11.34 -12.53
C TYR A 46 18.01 11.13 -11.27
N TYR A 47 17.33 10.97 -10.14
CA TYR A 47 17.94 10.85 -8.82
C TYR A 47 17.54 9.55 -8.12
N ASP A 48 18.52 8.85 -7.56
CA ASP A 48 18.33 7.65 -6.75
C ASP A 48 19.47 7.54 -5.72
N THR A 49 19.48 6.51 -4.89
CA THR A 49 20.66 6.14 -4.10
C THR A 49 21.70 5.50 -5.03
N ALA A 50 22.96 5.45 -4.58
CA ALA A 50 24.05 4.81 -5.31
C ALA A 50 23.80 3.32 -5.64
N THR A 51 22.82 2.70 -4.96
CA THR A 51 22.42 1.29 -5.12
C THR A 51 21.04 1.12 -5.77
N PHE A 52 20.52 2.18 -6.42
CA PHE A 52 19.28 2.15 -7.21
C PHE A 52 18.03 1.73 -6.43
N ARG A 53 17.90 2.17 -5.16
CA ARG A 53 16.82 1.71 -4.27
C ARG A 53 15.42 2.17 -4.70
N LEU A 54 15.29 3.33 -5.33
CA LEU A 54 14.01 3.81 -5.88
C LEU A 54 13.65 3.06 -7.15
N ALA A 55 14.59 2.91 -8.08
CA ALA A 55 14.38 2.19 -9.33
C ALA A 55 14.05 0.71 -9.08
N ALA A 56 14.69 0.06 -8.10
CA ALA A 56 14.37 -1.31 -7.66
C ALA A 56 12.93 -1.43 -7.11
N ALA A 57 12.35 -0.32 -6.65
CA ALA A 57 10.98 -0.25 -6.17
C ALA A 57 9.97 0.26 -7.23
N GLY A 58 10.42 0.51 -8.47
CA GLY A 58 9.58 1.08 -9.53
C GLY A 58 9.25 2.58 -9.35
N ILE A 59 10.01 3.27 -8.51
CA ILE A 59 9.86 4.71 -8.25
C ILE A 59 10.85 5.46 -9.13
N THR A 60 10.38 6.53 -9.80
CA THR A 60 11.25 7.43 -10.56
C THR A 60 11.14 8.83 -10.00
N LEU A 61 12.29 9.42 -9.68
CA LEU A 61 12.41 10.79 -9.21
C LEU A 61 13.31 11.55 -10.18
N ARG A 62 12.78 12.61 -10.81
CA ARG A 62 13.52 13.41 -11.78
C ARG A 62 13.29 14.90 -11.58
N ARG A 63 14.26 15.69 -12.02
CA ARG A 63 14.11 17.11 -12.33
C ARG A 63 14.11 17.25 -13.84
N ARG A 64 13.08 17.86 -14.42
CA ARG A 64 12.94 18.08 -15.86
C ARG A 64 12.86 19.58 -16.17
N VAL A 65 13.55 19.99 -17.23
CA VAL A 65 13.47 21.31 -17.86
C VAL A 65 12.96 21.11 -19.29
N GLY A 66 12.26 22.12 -19.82
CA GLY A 66 11.59 22.03 -21.11
C GLY A 66 10.21 21.35 -21.02
N GLY A 67 9.42 21.50 -22.07
CA GLY A 67 8.01 21.11 -22.07
C GLY A 67 7.12 22.06 -21.26
N HIS A 68 5.82 21.74 -21.21
CA HIS A 68 4.80 22.53 -20.52
C HIS A 68 4.77 22.29 -18.99
N ASP A 69 5.40 21.20 -18.54
CA ASP A 69 5.35 20.70 -17.16
C ASP A 69 6.77 20.61 -16.55
N ALA A 70 7.60 21.62 -16.81
CA ALA A 70 8.94 21.72 -16.23
C ALA A 70 8.90 21.75 -14.70
N GLY A 71 9.64 20.85 -14.05
CA GLY A 71 9.53 20.65 -12.61
C GLY A 71 10.26 19.43 -12.06
N TRP A 72 10.03 19.17 -10.79
CA TRP A 72 10.39 17.93 -10.14
C TRP A 72 9.23 16.96 -10.21
N HIS A 73 9.49 15.73 -10.63
CA HIS A 73 8.49 14.68 -10.80
C HIS A 73 8.86 13.48 -9.97
N LEU A 74 7.93 13.00 -9.15
CA LEU A 74 8.04 11.77 -8.39
C LEU A 74 6.90 10.84 -8.82
N LYS A 75 7.22 9.81 -9.61
CA LYS A 75 6.25 8.77 -9.98
C LYS A 75 6.30 7.61 -9.00
N LEU A 76 5.17 7.32 -8.38
CA LEU A 76 4.96 6.24 -7.42
C LEU A 76 4.13 5.13 -8.07
N PRO A 77 4.51 3.85 -7.92
CA PRO A 77 3.73 2.75 -8.50
C PRO A 77 2.41 2.53 -7.74
N VAL A 78 1.29 2.55 -8.46
CA VAL A 78 -0.04 2.20 -7.93
C VAL A 78 -0.40 0.78 -8.37
N SER A 79 -0.37 0.52 -9.67
CA SER A 79 -0.56 -0.79 -10.28
C SER A 79 0.46 -1.03 -11.41
N ALA A 80 0.21 -1.96 -12.33
CA ALA A 80 1.12 -2.23 -13.45
C ALA A 80 1.11 -1.06 -14.47
N ASP A 81 -0.09 -0.59 -14.82
CA ASP A 81 -0.32 0.43 -15.85
C ASP A 81 -0.69 1.80 -15.24
N GLU A 82 -0.77 1.87 -13.90
CA GLU A 82 -1.21 3.07 -13.17
C GLU A 82 -0.11 3.56 -12.23
N ARG A 83 0.21 4.85 -12.33
CA ARG A 83 1.20 5.52 -11.50
C ARG A 83 0.61 6.82 -10.97
N GLN A 84 0.97 7.14 -9.73
CA GLN A 84 0.70 8.46 -9.18
C GLN A 84 1.92 9.32 -9.40
N GLU A 85 1.80 10.38 -10.19
CA GLU A 85 2.84 11.39 -10.33
C GLU A 85 2.57 12.56 -9.38
N LEU A 86 3.57 12.90 -8.58
CA LEU A 86 3.59 14.11 -7.77
C LEU A 86 4.56 15.11 -8.40
N GLN A 87 4.11 16.35 -8.61
CA GLN A 87 4.92 17.38 -9.24
C GLN A 87 5.19 18.55 -8.29
N LEU A 88 6.39 19.11 -8.36
CA LEU A 88 6.73 20.39 -7.73
C LEU A 88 7.37 21.29 -8.78
N PRO A 89 7.11 22.61 -8.76
CA PRO A 89 7.72 23.52 -9.71
C PRO A 89 9.25 23.54 -9.57
N LEU A 90 9.93 24.01 -10.62
CA LEU A 90 11.35 24.33 -10.52
C LEU A 90 11.56 25.41 -9.45
N GLY A 91 12.52 25.17 -8.56
CA GLY A 91 12.84 26.11 -7.49
C GLY A 91 13.89 25.54 -6.53
N GLY A 92 14.57 26.44 -5.82
CA GLY A 92 15.67 26.10 -4.92
C GLY A 92 16.96 25.70 -5.66
N ASP A 93 17.86 25.03 -4.94
CA ASP A 93 19.14 24.56 -5.47
C ASP A 93 18.93 23.42 -6.49
N VAL A 94 19.37 23.64 -7.73
CA VAL A 94 19.19 22.73 -8.87
C VAL A 94 19.82 21.35 -8.65
N HIS A 95 20.80 21.24 -7.76
CA HIS A 95 21.48 19.98 -7.45
C HIS A 95 20.87 19.25 -6.24
N LYS A 96 19.88 19.84 -5.56
CA LYS A 96 19.27 19.27 -4.35
C LYS A 96 17.84 18.84 -4.59
N VAL A 97 17.59 17.55 -4.36
CA VAL A 97 16.22 17.01 -4.32
C VAL A 97 15.39 17.75 -3.25
N PRO A 98 14.16 18.21 -3.57
CA PRO A 98 13.28 18.88 -2.64
C PRO A 98 13.06 18.07 -1.36
N GLY A 99 13.12 18.76 -0.21
CA GLY A 99 12.96 18.12 1.10
C GLY A 99 11.65 17.34 1.24
N ARG A 100 10.57 17.77 0.56
CA ARG A 100 9.27 17.08 0.54
C ARG A 100 9.38 15.71 -0.11
N PHE A 101 9.96 15.61 -1.31
CA PHE A 101 10.17 14.32 -1.98
C PHE A 101 11.14 13.42 -1.23
N ARG A 102 12.23 13.97 -0.68
CA ARG A 102 13.15 13.23 0.22
C ARG A 102 12.43 12.59 1.41
N ARG A 103 11.48 13.30 2.02
CA ARG A 103 10.67 12.77 3.13
C ARG A 103 9.71 11.66 2.66
N LEU A 104 9.06 11.83 1.51
CA LEU A 104 8.14 10.83 0.95
C LEU A 104 8.86 9.50 0.65
N VAL A 105 10.02 9.56 0.00
CA VAL A 105 10.75 8.34 -0.38
C VAL A 105 11.70 7.81 0.70
N ARG A 106 11.71 8.41 1.91
CA ARG A 106 12.63 8.03 2.99
C ARG A 106 12.54 6.56 3.37
N ALA A 107 11.33 6.02 3.38
CA ALA A 107 11.10 4.61 3.66
C ALA A 107 11.69 3.69 2.58
N TYR A 108 12.00 4.20 1.37
CA TYR A 108 12.68 3.46 0.30
C TYR A 108 14.19 3.64 0.33
N THR A 109 14.66 4.88 0.48
CA THR A 109 16.09 5.22 0.48
C THR A 109 16.82 4.81 1.74
N LEU A 110 16.10 4.50 2.83
CA LEU A 110 16.68 4.22 4.14
C LEU A 110 17.64 5.32 4.64
N GLY A 111 17.38 6.56 4.25
CA GLY A 111 18.18 7.72 4.62
C GLY A 111 19.51 7.84 3.86
N GLU A 112 19.77 6.98 2.88
CA GLU A 112 20.89 7.16 1.94
C GLU A 112 20.71 8.45 1.13
N LYS A 113 21.83 9.02 0.68
CA LYS A 113 21.82 10.24 -0.15
C LYS A 113 21.20 9.92 -1.51
N LEU A 114 20.37 10.84 -1.99
CA LEU A 114 19.93 10.85 -3.39
C LEU A 114 20.96 11.60 -4.20
N VAL A 115 21.48 10.95 -5.23
CA VAL A 115 22.48 11.48 -6.15
C VAL A 115 21.94 11.39 -7.58
N PRO A 116 22.40 12.24 -8.51
CA PRO A 116 22.12 12.04 -9.92
C PRO A 116 22.67 10.68 -10.37
N ILE A 117 21.84 9.89 -11.04
CA ILE A 117 22.23 8.57 -11.57
C ILE A 117 22.14 8.47 -13.10
N ALA A 118 21.37 9.36 -13.72
CA ALA A 118 21.20 9.41 -15.15
C ALA A 118 20.73 10.80 -15.61
N HIS A 119 21.05 11.15 -16.84
CA HIS A 119 20.55 12.31 -17.56
C HIS A 119 19.98 11.85 -18.90
N LEU A 120 18.79 12.34 -19.24
CA LEU A 120 18.12 12.04 -20.50
C LEU A 120 17.76 13.35 -21.19
N ARG A 121 18.03 13.40 -22.49
CA ARG A 121 17.44 14.37 -23.41
C ARG A 121 16.39 13.63 -24.25
N THR A 122 15.22 14.23 -24.41
CA THR A 122 14.14 13.66 -25.22
C THR A 122 13.57 14.72 -26.14
N ASP A 123 13.61 14.47 -27.43
CA ASP A 123 12.85 15.20 -28.42
C ASP A 123 11.50 14.47 -28.57
N ARG A 124 10.44 15.08 -28.07
CA ARG A 124 9.10 14.51 -27.94
C ARG A 124 8.15 15.14 -28.95
N PHE A 125 7.45 14.30 -29.70
CA PHE A 125 6.37 14.70 -30.61
C PHE A 125 5.04 14.19 -30.05
N ALA A 126 4.25 15.09 -29.46
CA ALA A 126 3.00 14.74 -28.79
C ALA A 126 1.79 14.95 -29.69
N HIS A 127 1.05 13.89 -29.97
CA HIS A 127 -0.20 13.89 -30.71
C HIS A 127 -1.39 13.78 -29.75
N ARG A 128 -2.27 14.78 -29.77
CA ARG A 128 -3.54 14.71 -29.05
C ARG A 128 -4.51 13.82 -29.82
N LEU A 129 -5.11 12.85 -29.15
CA LEU A 129 -6.17 11.99 -29.68
C LEU A 129 -7.50 12.49 -29.12
N ALA A 130 -8.37 12.99 -29.98
CA ALA A 130 -9.61 13.66 -29.59
C ALA A 130 -10.85 12.91 -30.10
N ALA A 131 -11.91 12.94 -29.29
CA ALA A 131 -13.26 12.51 -29.65
C ALA A 131 -13.92 13.49 -30.64
N ALA A 132 -15.05 13.09 -31.22
CA ALA A 132 -15.80 13.94 -32.16
C ALA A 132 -16.32 15.25 -31.54
N ASP A 133 -16.50 15.28 -30.22
CA ASP A 133 -16.89 16.47 -29.45
C ASP A 133 -15.69 17.35 -29.03
N GLY A 134 -14.47 17.00 -29.45
CA GLY A 134 -13.25 17.73 -29.17
C GLY A 134 -12.59 17.42 -27.81
N ARG A 135 -13.18 16.55 -26.98
CA ARG A 135 -12.55 16.10 -25.73
C ARG A 135 -11.32 15.24 -26.01
N THR A 136 -10.26 15.44 -25.24
CA THR A 136 -9.07 14.57 -25.27
C THR A 136 -9.43 13.20 -24.71
N ILE A 137 -9.09 12.14 -25.45
CA ILE A 137 -9.18 10.75 -24.99
C ILE A 137 -7.83 10.29 -24.45
N ALA A 138 -6.77 10.61 -25.20
CA ALA A 138 -5.41 10.19 -24.91
C ALA A 138 -4.39 11.08 -25.61
N THR A 139 -3.13 10.95 -25.22
CA THR A 139 -1.97 11.53 -25.90
C THR A 139 -1.05 10.41 -26.35
N LEU A 140 -0.70 10.39 -27.64
CA LEU A 140 0.34 9.51 -28.20
C LEU A 140 1.62 10.32 -28.37
N THR A 141 2.69 9.98 -27.65
CA THR A 141 3.99 10.64 -27.77
C THR A 141 4.96 9.74 -28.51
N ASP A 142 5.63 10.29 -29.52
CA ASP A 142 6.81 9.70 -30.16
C ASP A 142 8.07 10.35 -29.58
N ASP A 143 8.81 9.59 -28.78
CA ASP A 143 9.96 10.06 -28.05
C ASP A 143 11.26 9.54 -28.66
N HIS A 144 12.12 10.47 -29.06
CA HIS A 144 13.50 10.21 -29.45
C HIS A 144 14.39 10.56 -28.26
N VAL A 145 14.98 9.54 -27.64
CA VAL A 145 15.65 9.66 -26.35
C VAL A 145 17.14 9.38 -26.51
N THR A 146 17.96 10.30 -26.02
CA THR A 146 19.38 10.07 -25.74
C THR A 146 19.59 10.07 -24.24
N GLY A 147 20.24 9.04 -23.71
CA GLY A 147 20.43 8.86 -22.28
C GLY A 147 21.87 8.56 -21.91
N GLU A 148 22.32 9.15 -20.81
CA GLU A 148 23.58 8.82 -20.16
C GLU A 148 23.35 8.41 -18.70
N ALA A 149 23.99 7.31 -18.27
CA ALA A 149 23.94 6.86 -16.88
C ALA A 149 25.35 6.66 -16.32
N GLY A 150 25.61 7.34 -15.20
CA GLY A 150 26.83 7.21 -14.42
C GLY A 150 26.94 5.86 -13.70
N GLY A 151 28.14 5.53 -13.23
CA GLY A 151 28.48 4.27 -12.57
C GLY A 151 29.98 4.00 -12.69
N GLU A 152 30.43 2.79 -12.38
CA GLU A 152 31.83 2.36 -12.62
C GLU A 152 32.23 2.49 -14.10
N THR A 153 31.25 2.34 -15.00
CA THR A 153 31.40 2.60 -16.43
C THR A 153 30.24 3.47 -16.89
N ALA A 154 30.50 4.52 -17.68
CA ALA A 154 29.42 5.30 -18.28
C ALA A 154 28.63 4.42 -19.26
N ARG A 155 27.29 4.52 -19.23
CA ARG A 155 26.43 3.90 -20.24
C ARG A 155 25.74 4.98 -21.03
N LEU A 156 25.90 4.93 -22.34
CA LEU A 156 25.18 5.75 -23.31
C LEU A 156 24.18 4.85 -24.04
N ASP A 157 22.98 5.35 -24.27
CA ASP A 157 21.92 4.64 -24.99
C ASP A 157 21.11 5.67 -25.78
N GLU A 158 20.64 5.28 -26.96
CA GLU A 158 19.79 6.11 -27.81
C GLU A 158 18.67 5.24 -28.37
N TRP A 159 17.43 5.72 -28.30
CA TRP A 159 16.30 4.96 -28.77
C TRP A 159 15.08 5.80 -29.10
N ARG A 160 14.16 5.16 -29.81
CA ARG A 160 12.82 5.66 -30.06
C ARG A 160 11.79 4.82 -29.30
N GLU A 161 10.82 5.47 -28.67
CA GLU A 161 9.69 4.80 -28.04
C GLU A 161 8.39 5.57 -28.25
N LEU A 162 7.28 4.84 -28.36
CA LEU A 162 5.95 5.44 -28.30
C LEU A 162 5.40 5.30 -26.88
N GLU A 163 4.82 6.36 -26.33
CA GLU A 163 4.01 6.28 -25.11
C GLU A 163 2.58 6.70 -25.43
N LEU A 164 1.62 5.91 -24.98
CA LEU A 164 0.22 6.24 -25.04
C LEU A 164 -0.27 6.46 -23.62
N GLU A 165 -0.74 7.68 -23.33
CA GLU A 165 -1.26 8.07 -22.03
C GLU A 165 -2.74 8.44 -22.16
N LEU A 166 -3.61 7.80 -21.39
CA LEU A 166 -5.02 8.18 -21.33
C LEU A 166 -5.20 9.50 -20.60
N ASP A 167 -6.17 10.29 -21.04
CA ASP A 167 -6.67 11.42 -20.26
C ASP A 167 -7.20 10.92 -18.90
N PRO A 168 -7.01 11.66 -17.79
CA PRO A 168 -7.47 11.23 -16.47
C PRO A 168 -8.95 10.84 -16.40
N ASP A 169 -9.79 11.51 -17.20
CA ASP A 169 -11.24 11.31 -17.28
C ASP A 169 -11.67 10.22 -18.29
N ALA A 170 -10.72 9.66 -19.05
CA ALA A 170 -10.99 8.60 -20.00
C ALA A 170 -11.20 7.23 -19.32
N GLU A 171 -12.04 6.38 -19.95
CA GLU A 171 -12.30 5.03 -19.46
C GLU A 171 -11.04 4.16 -19.52
N PRO A 172 -10.62 3.51 -18.41
CA PRO A 172 -9.38 2.72 -18.39
C PRO A 172 -9.33 1.56 -19.40
N GLY A 173 -10.50 1.04 -19.81
CA GLY A 173 -10.60 -0.07 -20.76
C GLY A 173 -10.09 0.27 -22.16
N LEU A 174 -10.06 1.57 -22.53
CA LEU A 174 -9.60 2.02 -23.85
C LEU A 174 -8.13 1.69 -24.13
N LEU A 175 -7.31 1.51 -23.09
CA LEU A 175 -5.91 1.06 -23.25
C LEU A 175 -5.81 -0.27 -24.00
N GLU A 176 -6.75 -1.19 -23.82
CA GLU A 176 -6.72 -2.50 -24.51
C GLU A 176 -7.02 -2.38 -26.01
N GLU A 177 -7.86 -1.42 -26.40
CA GLU A 177 -8.17 -1.13 -27.79
C GLU A 177 -6.99 -0.47 -28.49
N PHE A 178 -6.39 0.55 -27.87
CA PHE A 178 -5.21 1.19 -28.41
C PHE A 178 -4.01 0.24 -28.50
N ASP A 179 -3.82 -0.61 -27.51
CA ASP A 179 -2.73 -1.61 -27.50
C ASP A 179 -2.81 -2.56 -28.68
N ARG A 180 -4.01 -3.02 -29.01
CA ARG A 180 -4.25 -3.86 -30.19
C ARG A 180 -3.91 -3.12 -31.47
N ALA A 181 -4.41 -1.88 -31.63
CA ALA A 181 -4.16 -1.07 -32.81
C ALA A 181 -2.67 -0.75 -33.01
N LEU A 182 -1.97 -0.38 -31.93
CA LEU A 182 -0.53 -0.11 -31.95
C LEU A 182 0.28 -1.38 -32.28
N THR A 183 -0.14 -2.54 -31.75
CA THR A 183 0.51 -3.83 -32.06
C THR A 183 0.31 -4.23 -33.52
N GLU A 184 -0.89 -4.06 -34.06
CA GLU A 184 -1.20 -4.28 -35.49
C GLU A 184 -0.42 -3.33 -36.40
N ALA A 185 -0.13 -2.11 -35.92
CA ALA A 185 0.72 -1.14 -36.61
C ALA A 185 2.24 -1.43 -36.47
N GLY A 186 2.62 -2.55 -35.85
CA GLY A 186 4.01 -2.99 -35.74
C GLY A 186 4.77 -2.48 -34.50
N ALA A 187 4.09 -1.83 -33.56
CA ALA A 187 4.67 -1.52 -32.26
C ALA A 187 4.70 -2.77 -31.36
N SER A 188 5.68 -2.87 -30.48
CA SER A 188 5.77 -3.96 -29.50
C SER A 188 5.77 -3.40 -28.09
N ALA A 189 5.04 -4.01 -27.17
CA ALA A 189 5.00 -3.54 -25.79
C ALA A 189 6.41 -3.51 -25.18
N SER A 190 6.80 -2.38 -24.61
CA SER A 190 8.13 -2.21 -24.05
C SER A 190 8.33 -3.15 -22.85
N PRO A 191 9.46 -3.87 -22.76
CA PRO A 191 9.79 -4.66 -21.59
C PRO A 191 10.19 -3.78 -20.38
N TRP A 192 10.33 -2.47 -20.57
CA TRP A 192 10.82 -1.53 -19.57
C TRP A 192 9.69 -0.69 -18.97
N SER A 193 9.64 -0.62 -17.64
CA SER A 193 8.61 0.16 -16.94
C SER A 193 8.84 1.68 -16.98
N SER A 194 10.02 2.13 -17.40
CA SER A 194 10.34 3.55 -17.61
C SER A 194 11.61 3.72 -18.42
N LYS A 195 11.78 4.88 -19.06
CA LYS A 195 13.02 5.32 -19.71
C LYS A 195 14.25 5.14 -18.82
N LEU A 196 14.13 5.47 -17.52
CA LEU A 196 15.19 5.22 -16.55
C LEU A 196 15.53 3.74 -16.45
N ARG A 197 14.52 2.85 -16.30
CA ARG A 197 14.72 1.41 -16.16
C ARG A 197 15.47 0.81 -17.35
N ARG A 198 15.19 1.28 -18.57
CA ARG A 198 15.90 0.90 -19.80
C ARG A 198 17.37 1.27 -19.73
N LEU A 199 17.64 2.54 -19.42
CA LEU A 199 19.00 3.08 -19.39
C LEU A 199 19.87 2.46 -18.29
N VAL A 200 19.35 2.28 -17.07
CA VAL A 200 20.14 1.66 -15.98
C VAL A 200 20.12 0.13 -16.02
N GLY A 201 19.18 -0.48 -16.74
CA GLY A 201 19.15 -1.90 -17.07
C GLY A 201 19.46 -2.85 -15.90
N ASP A 202 20.47 -3.68 -16.09
CA ASP A 202 20.92 -4.72 -15.16
C ASP A 202 21.60 -4.20 -13.89
N ARG A 203 21.99 -2.91 -13.83
CA ARG A 203 22.53 -2.28 -12.61
C ARG A 203 21.54 -2.25 -11.46
N VAL A 204 20.25 -2.24 -11.76
CA VAL A 204 19.20 -2.35 -10.74
C VAL A 204 19.05 -3.82 -10.36
N PRO A 205 19.26 -4.18 -9.08
CA PRO A 205 19.17 -5.56 -8.65
C PRO A 205 17.81 -6.18 -9.01
N ALA A 206 17.84 -7.30 -9.73
CA ALA A 206 16.63 -8.03 -10.06
C ALA A 206 16.00 -8.60 -8.77
N PRO A 207 14.66 -8.56 -8.62
CA PRO A 207 14.01 -9.23 -7.51
C PRO A 207 14.30 -10.74 -7.61
N PRO A 208 14.66 -11.41 -6.50
CA PRO A 208 14.98 -12.82 -6.53
C PRO A 208 13.75 -13.65 -6.93
N ARG A 209 13.90 -14.46 -7.98
CA ARG A 209 12.85 -15.33 -8.53
C ARG A 209 12.68 -16.59 -7.68
N SER A 210 11.45 -16.92 -7.31
CA SER A 210 11.15 -18.21 -6.68
C SER A 210 11.16 -19.32 -7.73
N GLY A 211 11.94 -20.38 -7.52
CA GLY A 211 11.94 -21.55 -8.41
C GLY A 211 10.61 -22.33 -8.39
N LYS A 212 10.39 -23.20 -9.38
CA LYS A 212 9.15 -24.01 -9.56
C LYS A 212 8.77 -24.86 -8.33
N LYS A 213 9.71 -25.17 -7.44
CA LYS A 213 9.49 -25.98 -6.23
C LYS A 213 10.08 -25.28 -4.99
N PRO A 214 9.38 -24.29 -4.42
CA PRO A 214 9.94 -23.45 -3.36
C PRO A 214 10.21 -24.23 -2.06
N SER A 215 11.27 -23.83 -1.37
CA SER A 215 11.59 -24.22 -0.01
C SER A 215 10.63 -23.54 0.99
N ALA A 216 10.64 -23.98 2.25
CA ALA A 216 9.90 -23.30 3.31
C ALA A 216 10.44 -21.88 3.56
N GLY A 217 11.75 -21.67 3.39
CA GLY A 217 12.39 -20.36 3.45
C GLY A 217 11.86 -19.44 2.36
N ASP A 218 11.82 -19.89 1.11
CA ASP A 218 11.42 -19.09 -0.05
C ASP A 218 10.01 -18.50 0.13
N VAL A 219 9.06 -19.33 0.58
CA VAL A 219 7.67 -18.90 0.81
C VAL A 219 7.58 -17.85 1.91
N VAL A 220 8.33 -18.05 3.00
CA VAL A 220 8.32 -17.12 4.15
C VAL A 220 8.97 -15.79 3.77
N VAL A 221 10.12 -15.82 3.11
CA VAL A 221 10.84 -14.62 2.67
C VAL A 221 10.05 -13.87 1.61
N ALA A 222 9.40 -14.56 0.66
CA ALA A 222 8.51 -13.93 -0.31
C ALA A 222 7.34 -13.20 0.39
N SER A 223 6.73 -13.81 1.41
CA SER A 223 5.68 -13.17 2.21
C SER A 223 6.19 -11.96 3.00
N LEU A 224 7.42 -12.01 3.54
CA LEU A 224 8.05 -10.86 4.19
C LEU A 224 8.28 -9.72 3.20
N ARG A 225 8.83 -10.02 2.01
CA ARG A 225 9.07 -9.04 0.94
C ARG A 225 7.77 -8.38 0.49
N GLU A 226 6.72 -9.16 0.27
CA GLU A 226 5.40 -8.64 -0.11
C GLU A 226 4.86 -7.65 0.94
N HIS A 227 4.94 -8.00 2.23
CA HIS A 227 4.42 -7.14 3.30
C HIS A 227 5.34 -5.95 3.60
N ALA A 228 6.64 -6.06 3.36
CA ALA A 228 7.57 -4.94 3.42
C ALA A 228 7.28 -3.90 2.32
N ALA A 229 7.01 -4.36 1.08
CA ALA A 229 6.60 -3.48 0.00
C ALA A 229 5.27 -2.78 0.30
N ARG A 230 4.29 -3.50 0.87
CA ARG A 230 3.02 -2.91 1.34
C ARG A 230 3.24 -1.88 2.46
N LEU A 231 4.16 -2.15 3.39
CA LEU A 231 4.50 -1.23 4.48
C LEU A 231 5.06 0.10 3.92
N ARG A 232 5.98 0.02 2.95
CA ARG A 232 6.59 1.21 2.34
C ARG A 232 5.61 2.02 1.49
N ARG A 233 4.71 1.37 0.74
CA ARG A 233 3.62 2.07 0.05
C ARG A 233 2.68 2.77 1.02
N ALA A 234 2.32 2.10 2.12
CA ALA A 234 1.47 2.70 3.14
C ALA A 234 2.18 3.85 3.87
N ASP A 235 3.50 3.80 4.08
CA ASP A 235 4.29 4.93 4.61
C ASP A 235 4.14 6.18 3.73
N VAL A 236 4.23 6.03 2.41
CA VAL A 236 4.00 7.13 1.47
C VAL A 236 2.57 7.66 1.60
N GLY A 237 1.57 6.77 1.65
CA GLY A 237 0.18 7.16 1.87
C GLY A 237 -0.04 7.95 3.15
N VAL A 238 0.56 7.53 4.27
CA VAL A 238 0.47 8.24 5.56
C VAL A 238 1.09 9.63 5.48
N ARG A 239 2.21 9.79 4.75
CA ARG A 239 2.86 11.09 4.57
C ARG A 239 2.13 12.02 3.61
N LEU A 240 1.32 11.46 2.72
CA LEU A 240 0.45 12.18 1.78
C LEU A 240 -0.95 12.42 2.36
N ASP A 241 -1.23 11.92 3.56
CA ASP A 241 -2.55 11.97 4.19
C ASP A 241 -3.64 11.30 3.35
N VAL A 242 -3.30 10.16 2.73
CA VAL A 242 -4.23 9.35 1.96
C VAL A 242 -5.11 8.53 2.90
N ASP A 243 -6.41 8.53 2.66
CA ASP A 243 -7.38 7.73 3.40
C ASP A 243 -6.97 6.25 3.53
N ASP A 244 -7.27 5.64 4.68
CA ASP A 244 -6.97 4.24 5.02
C ASP A 244 -5.46 3.88 5.04
N SER A 245 -4.55 4.81 4.75
CA SER A 245 -3.10 4.53 4.70
C SER A 245 -2.54 4.07 6.04
N VAL A 246 -2.98 4.66 7.16
CA VAL A 246 -2.64 4.24 8.53
C VAL A 246 -3.11 2.81 8.79
N HIS A 247 -4.32 2.47 8.36
CA HIS A 247 -4.84 1.11 8.45
C HIS A 247 -3.98 0.12 7.67
N GLN A 248 -3.67 0.41 6.41
CA GLN A 248 -2.84 -0.44 5.57
C GLN A 248 -1.45 -0.64 6.16
N MET A 249 -0.84 0.41 6.70
CA MET A 249 0.46 0.34 7.37
C MET A 249 0.40 -0.56 8.61
N ARG A 250 -0.63 -0.42 9.46
CA ARG A 250 -0.87 -1.31 10.61
C ARG A 250 -1.06 -2.76 10.19
N VAL A 251 -1.80 -3.00 9.12
CA VAL A 251 -2.03 -4.34 8.59
C VAL A 251 -0.70 -4.96 8.12
N ALA A 252 0.10 -4.23 7.36
CA ALA A 252 1.41 -4.67 6.89
C ALA A 252 2.35 -4.99 8.06
N ALA A 253 2.53 -4.08 9.01
CA ALA A 253 3.36 -4.28 10.20
C ALA A 253 2.91 -5.51 11.02
N ARG A 254 1.60 -5.69 11.21
CA ARG A 254 1.04 -6.83 11.92
C ARG A 254 1.28 -8.16 11.19
N LYS A 255 1.16 -8.17 9.86
CA LYS A 255 1.41 -9.38 9.05
C LYS A 255 2.90 -9.74 9.04
N LEU A 256 3.80 -8.78 8.89
CA LEU A 256 5.25 -8.97 9.07
C LEU A 256 5.55 -9.62 10.42
N ARG A 257 5.08 -9.00 11.50
CA ARG A 257 5.28 -9.51 12.87
C ARG A 257 4.71 -10.91 13.06
N SER A 258 3.51 -11.16 12.54
CA SER A 258 2.87 -12.47 12.63
C SER A 258 3.65 -13.55 11.88
N THR A 259 4.23 -13.20 10.73
CA THR A 259 5.06 -14.08 9.91
C THR A 259 6.33 -14.46 10.67
N LEU A 260 7.08 -13.48 11.18
CA LEU A 260 8.27 -13.70 12.00
C LEU A 260 7.98 -14.59 13.22
N ARG A 261 6.90 -14.32 13.96
CA ARG A 261 6.54 -15.10 15.16
C ARG A 261 6.06 -16.52 14.85
N THR A 262 5.34 -16.71 13.76
CA THR A 262 4.77 -18.02 13.40
C THR A 262 5.81 -18.92 12.78
N PHE A 263 6.65 -18.36 11.91
CA PHE A 263 7.69 -19.06 11.16
C PHE A 263 9.09 -18.85 11.75
N GLY A 264 9.21 -18.41 13.00
CA GLY A 264 10.49 -18.38 13.74
C GLY A 264 11.26 -19.71 13.72
N PRO A 265 10.63 -20.91 13.70
CA PRO A 265 11.37 -22.16 13.47
C PRO A 265 12.08 -22.26 12.11
N VAL A 266 11.69 -21.47 11.11
CA VAL A 266 12.29 -21.38 9.77
C VAL A 266 13.35 -20.27 9.72
N LEU A 267 13.07 -19.11 10.33
CA LEU A 267 13.91 -17.90 10.28
C LEU A 267 14.82 -17.67 11.49
N GLY A 268 14.90 -18.60 12.44
CA GLY A 268 15.63 -18.37 13.70
C GLY A 268 14.87 -17.41 14.60
N LYS A 269 14.12 -17.97 15.56
CA LYS A 269 13.21 -17.21 16.44
C LYS A 269 13.94 -16.11 17.23
N GLU A 270 15.12 -16.40 17.77
CA GLU A 270 15.90 -15.46 18.59
C GLU A 270 16.44 -14.31 17.74
N LYS A 271 17.03 -14.62 16.57
CA LYS A 271 17.56 -13.64 15.63
C LYS A 271 16.50 -12.68 15.08
N THR A 272 15.23 -13.09 15.04
CA THR A 272 14.12 -12.25 14.54
C THR A 272 13.23 -11.65 15.64
N ALA A 273 13.56 -11.90 16.91
CA ALA A 273 12.75 -11.42 18.04
C ALA A 273 12.77 -9.89 18.16
N GLY A 274 13.95 -9.28 18.01
CA GLY A 274 14.12 -7.82 18.03
C GLY A 274 13.27 -7.13 16.96
N LEU A 275 13.38 -7.57 15.70
CA LEU A 275 12.56 -7.04 14.61
C LEU A 275 11.05 -7.21 14.86
N ALA A 276 10.62 -8.33 15.44
CA ALA A 276 9.22 -8.55 15.79
C ALA A 276 8.73 -7.63 16.93
N ALA A 277 9.62 -7.17 17.81
CA ALA A 277 9.34 -6.17 18.84
C ALA A 277 9.29 -4.76 18.25
N GLU A 278 10.18 -4.41 17.34
CA GLU A 278 10.15 -3.13 16.63
C GLU A 278 8.89 -2.98 15.76
N LEU A 279 8.45 -4.04 15.09
CA LEU A 279 7.16 -4.05 14.37
C LEU A 279 5.95 -3.93 15.33
N GLN A 280 6.09 -4.36 16.59
CA GLN A 280 5.07 -4.14 17.61
C GLN A 280 5.05 -2.67 18.03
N TRP A 281 6.21 -2.08 18.27
CA TRP A 281 6.35 -0.66 18.59
C TRP A 281 5.70 0.21 17.50
N LEU A 282 6.02 -0.02 16.22
CA LEU A 282 5.38 0.71 15.11
C LEU A 282 3.85 0.55 15.13
N GLY A 283 3.37 -0.68 15.36
CA GLY A 283 1.94 -0.94 15.49
C GLY A 283 1.29 -0.22 16.67
N GLN A 284 2.01 0.05 17.75
CA GLN A 284 1.52 0.84 18.89
C GLN A 284 1.49 2.33 18.57
N GLN A 285 2.49 2.86 17.87
CA GLN A 285 2.50 4.26 17.42
C GLN A 285 1.31 4.57 16.50
N LEU A 286 0.96 3.64 15.62
CA LEU A 286 -0.16 3.78 14.69
C LEU A 286 -1.54 3.49 15.33
N ALA A 287 -1.60 2.97 16.57
CA ALA A 287 -2.86 2.52 17.16
C ALA A 287 -3.88 3.61 17.42
N PRO A 288 -3.51 4.71 18.10
CA PRO A 288 -4.46 5.77 18.41
C PRO A 288 -5.12 6.35 17.15
N ALA A 289 -4.34 6.65 16.10
CA ALA A 289 -4.86 7.18 14.83
C ALA A 289 -5.93 6.27 14.22
N ARG A 290 -5.65 4.97 14.10
CA ARG A 290 -6.63 4.05 13.52
C ARG A 290 -7.84 3.81 14.43
N ASP A 291 -7.64 3.82 15.73
CA ASP A 291 -8.73 3.59 16.67
C ASP A 291 -9.71 4.80 16.65
N ALA A 292 -9.20 6.02 16.46
CA ALA A 292 -9.99 7.23 16.21
C ALA A 292 -10.74 7.15 14.87
N GLU A 293 -10.07 6.82 13.75
CA GLU A 293 -10.71 6.65 12.43
C GLU A 293 -11.89 5.65 12.48
N VAL A 294 -11.69 4.50 13.14
CA VAL A 294 -12.73 3.47 13.26
C VAL A 294 -13.88 3.92 14.15
N ALA A 295 -13.57 4.63 15.24
CA ALA A 295 -14.60 5.15 16.13
C ALA A 295 -15.46 6.20 15.41
N GLU A 296 -14.85 7.12 14.68
CA GLU A 296 -15.54 8.15 13.92
C GLU A 296 -16.42 7.55 12.82
N GLU A 297 -15.85 6.72 11.93
CA GLU A 297 -16.56 6.07 10.82
C GLU A 297 -17.80 5.34 11.33
N ARG A 298 -17.63 4.58 12.41
CA ARG A 298 -18.71 3.80 12.99
C ARG A 298 -19.77 4.69 13.63
N LEU A 299 -19.40 5.70 14.40
CA LEU A 299 -20.37 6.57 15.07
C LEU A 299 -21.19 7.35 14.05
N ARG A 300 -20.57 7.84 12.97
CA ARG A 300 -21.28 8.46 11.84
C ARG A 300 -22.30 7.49 11.23
N ALA A 301 -21.89 6.26 10.90
CA ALA A 301 -22.80 5.24 10.39
C ALA A 301 -23.95 4.91 11.36
N GLN A 302 -23.68 4.85 12.67
CA GLN A 302 -24.72 4.62 13.67
C GLN A 302 -25.72 5.77 13.80
N LEU A 303 -25.28 7.02 13.61
CA LEU A 303 -26.16 8.18 13.57
C LEU A 303 -27.01 8.21 12.30
N ASP A 304 -26.49 7.73 11.17
CA ASP A 304 -27.23 7.64 9.91
C ASP A 304 -28.33 6.57 9.95
N GLU A 305 -28.18 5.56 10.81
CA GLU A 305 -29.19 4.52 11.08
C GLU A 305 -30.26 4.93 12.12
N LEU A 306 -30.18 6.15 12.69
CA LEU A 306 -31.17 6.65 13.64
C LEU A 306 -32.23 7.51 12.94
N PRO A 307 -33.51 7.40 13.35
CA PRO A 307 -34.50 8.42 13.02
C PRO A 307 -34.01 9.82 13.43
N PRO A 308 -34.16 10.85 12.57
CA PRO A 308 -33.66 12.20 12.84
C PRO A 308 -34.11 12.78 14.19
N GLU A 309 -35.32 12.45 14.63
CA GLU A 309 -35.91 12.88 15.91
C GLU A 309 -35.18 12.33 17.15
N LEU A 310 -34.37 11.28 17.00
CA LEU A 310 -33.55 10.70 18.07
C LEU A 310 -32.11 11.23 18.08
N VAL A 311 -31.76 12.14 17.16
CA VAL A 311 -30.46 12.81 17.08
C VAL A 311 -30.60 14.22 17.68
N PHE A 312 -30.34 14.34 18.99
CA PHE A 312 -30.54 15.60 19.71
C PHE A 312 -29.34 16.53 19.61
N GLY A 313 -29.61 17.79 19.26
CA GLY A 313 -28.61 18.85 19.20
C GLY A 313 -27.64 18.74 18.02
N PRO A 314 -26.62 19.61 17.94
CA PRO A 314 -25.62 19.62 16.86
C PRO A 314 -24.58 18.50 17.01
N LEU A 315 -25.02 17.29 17.33
CA LEU A 315 -24.17 16.15 17.68
C LEU A 315 -23.15 15.81 16.58
N ARG A 316 -23.56 15.90 15.31
CA ARG A 316 -22.66 15.66 14.16
C ARG A 316 -21.49 16.65 14.15
N GLN A 317 -21.76 17.93 14.41
CA GLN A 317 -20.72 18.96 14.48
C GLN A 317 -19.80 18.74 15.69
N PHE A 318 -20.36 18.35 16.84
CA PHE A 318 -19.58 17.97 18.01
C PHE A 318 -18.60 16.83 17.69
N LEU A 319 -19.06 15.74 17.06
CA LEU A 319 -18.22 14.62 16.67
C LEU A 319 -17.13 15.03 15.67
N THR A 320 -17.46 15.81 14.64
CA THR A 320 -16.47 16.31 13.69
C THR A 320 -15.37 17.10 14.38
N ARG A 321 -15.70 18.02 15.31
CA ARG A 321 -14.69 18.78 16.06
C ARG A 321 -13.85 17.89 16.97
N HIS A 322 -14.48 16.93 17.65
CA HIS A 322 -13.80 16.01 18.56
C HIS A 322 -12.76 15.16 17.81
N PHE A 323 -13.17 14.49 16.74
CA PHE A 323 -12.29 13.60 15.97
C PHE A 323 -11.26 14.36 15.14
N ALA A 324 -11.56 15.56 14.65
CA ALA A 324 -10.54 16.39 14.00
C ALA A 324 -9.37 16.72 14.93
N ARG A 325 -9.64 16.98 16.23
CA ARG A 325 -8.60 17.22 17.24
C ARG A 325 -7.77 15.97 17.51
N GLU A 326 -8.43 14.83 17.74
CA GLU A 326 -7.73 13.55 17.95
C GLU A 326 -6.89 13.14 16.72
N ALA A 327 -7.42 13.35 15.51
CA ALA A 327 -6.72 13.07 14.26
C ALA A 327 -5.43 13.88 14.16
N GLU A 328 -5.46 15.18 14.44
CA GLU A 328 -4.27 16.05 14.34
C GLU A 328 -3.18 15.68 15.37
N GLU A 329 -3.56 15.39 16.61
CA GLU A 329 -2.61 14.94 17.64
C GLU A 329 -1.96 13.61 17.27
N THR A 330 -2.76 12.65 16.79
CA THR A 330 -2.26 11.32 16.42
C THR A 330 -1.44 11.35 15.14
N ARG A 331 -1.80 12.19 14.17
CA ARG A 331 -1.02 12.44 12.95
C ARG A 331 0.37 12.97 13.28
N THR A 332 0.47 13.94 14.18
CA THR A 332 1.77 14.49 14.63
C THR A 332 2.67 13.39 15.21
N ARG A 333 2.16 12.58 16.15
CA ARG A 333 2.90 11.46 16.76
C ARG A 333 3.34 10.42 15.72
N VAL A 334 2.46 10.07 14.78
CA VAL A 334 2.79 9.12 13.71
C VAL A 334 3.91 9.69 12.84
N MET A 335 3.82 10.96 12.42
CA MET A 335 4.82 11.59 11.57
C MET A 335 6.20 11.71 12.24
N GLU A 336 6.24 11.98 13.55
CA GLU A 336 7.45 11.95 14.35
C GLU A 336 8.07 10.55 14.38
N ALA A 337 7.27 9.52 14.65
CA ALA A 337 7.72 8.13 14.66
C ALA A 337 8.30 7.70 13.31
N LEU A 338 7.64 8.07 12.20
CA LEU A 338 8.07 7.75 10.84
C LEU A 338 9.29 8.57 10.37
N THR A 339 9.59 9.68 11.04
CA THR A 339 10.79 10.50 10.74
C THR A 339 11.98 10.11 11.62
N GLY A 340 11.74 9.44 12.75
CA GLY A 340 12.75 9.04 13.72
C GLY A 340 13.82 8.05 13.19
N LYS A 341 14.93 7.97 13.94
CA LYS A 341 16.01 7.01 13.69
C LYS A 341 15.59 5.56 13.95
N ARG A 342 14.71 5.34 14.94
CA ARG A 342 14.19 4.02 15.32
C ARG A 342 13.42 3.35 14.18
N TYR A 343 12.53 4.07 13.51
CA TYR A 343 11.82 3.55 12.34
C TYR A 343 12.76 3.23 11.17
N LEU A 344 13.81 4.03 10.98
CA LEU A 344 14.80 3.76 9.94
C LEU A 344 15.60 2.48 10.23
N ALA A 345 15.97 2.26 11.50
CA ALA A 345 16.61 1.03 11.95
C ALA A 345 15.71 -0.19 11.73
N LEU A 346 14.42 -0.10 12.09
CA LEU A 346 13.42 -1.14 11.77
C LEU A 346 13.42 -1.51 10.28
N LEU A 347 13.40 -0.52 9.38
CA LEU A 347 13.37 -0.79 7.94
C LEU A 347 14.69 -1.42 7.42
N ARG A 348 15.83 -1.02 7.99
CA ARG A 348 17.14 -1.63 7.69
C ARG A 348 17.22 -3.07 8.16
N ASP A 349 16.78 -3.35 9.38
CA ASP A 349 16.72 -4.71 9.93
C ASP A 349 15.77 -5.60 9.13
N LEU A 350 14.65 -5.04 8.65
CA LEU A 350 13.72 -5.73 7.78
C LEU A 350 14.36 -6.09 6.44
N ASP A 351 15.10 -5.17 5.81
CA ASP A 351 15.83 -5.46 4.57
C ASP A 351 16.94 -6.48 4.80
N ALA A 352 17.69 -6.38 5.90
CA ALA A 352 18.71 -7.36 6.26
C ALA A 352 18.13 -8.78 6.37
N VAL A 353 16.98 -8.93 7.05
CA VAL A 353 16.28 -10.22 7.17
C VAL A 353 15.69 -10.72 5.85
N ILE A 354 15.31 -9.84 4.93
CA ILE A 354 14.78 -10.23 3.61
C ILE A 354 15.90 -10.65 2.65
N THR A 355 17.02 -9.93 2.68
CA THR A 355 18.17 -10.15 1.80
C THR A 355 19.03 -11.31 2.27
N ASN A 356 19.33 -11.37 3.58
CA ASN A 356 20.10 -12.45 4.19
C ASN A 356 19.33 -13.06 5.38
N PRO A 357 18.30 -13.88 5.11
CA PRO A 357 17.44 -14.41 6.15
C PRO A 357 18.23 -15.32 7.10
N PRO A 358 18.06 -15.19 8.43
CA PRO A 358 18.71 -16.05 9.43
C PRO A 358 18.11 -17.48 9.45
N SER A 359 18.25 -18.18 8.33
CA SER A 359 17.59 -19.43 8.02
C SER A 359 18.09 -20.57 8.91
N THR A 360 17.16 -21.39 9.39
CA THR A 360 17.48 -22.65 10.07
C THR A 360 17.53 -23.80 9.06
N ALA A 361 17.98 -24.99 9.48
CA ALA A 361 17.88 -26.20 8.67
C ALA A 361 16.43 -26.52 8.18
N LYS A 362 15.39 -25.96 8.81
CA LYS A 362 14.00 -26.13 8.37
C LYS A 362 13.66 -25.29 7.14
N ALA A 363 14.42 -24.24 6.84
CA ALA A 363 14.21 -23.39 5.67
C ALA A 363 14.40 -24.17 4.37
N GLY A 364 15.43 -25.02 4.28
CA GLY A 364 15.72 -25.84 3.10
C GLY A 364 14.72 -26.98 2.83
N LYS A 365 13.81 -27.28 3.78
CA LYS A 365 12.78 -28.32 3.56
C LYS A 365 11.80 -27.87 2.49
N ARG A 366 11.24 -28.82 1.74
CA ARG A 366 10.10 -28.57 0.84
C ARG A 366 8.99 -27.82 1.57
N ALA A 367 8.46 -26.76 0.95
CA ALA A 367 7.50 -25.84 1.60
C ALA A 367 6.30 -26.56 2.23
N LYS A 368 5.70 -27.53 1.53
CA LYS A 368 4.56 -28.34 2.04
C LYS A 368 4.88 -29.02 3.38
N THR A 369 6.10 -29.53 3.55
CA THR A 369 6.53 -30.26 4.75
C THR A 369 6.99 -29.30 5.84
N GLY A 370 7.84 -28.32 5.49
CA GLY A 370 8.42 -27.37 6.45
C GLY A 370 7.41 -26.45 7.11
N LEU A 371 6.32 -26.07 6.41
CA LEU A 371 5.35 -25.09 6.89
C LEU A 371 4.12 -25.70 7.59
N ARG A 372 3.92 -27.03 7.47
CA ARG A 372 2.78 -27.74 8.05
C ARG A 372 2.73 -27.67 9.58
N LYS A 373 3.87 -27.85 10.27
CA LYS A 373 3.93 -27.84 11.75
C LYS A 373 3.63 -26.45 12.33
N PRO A 374 4.23 -25.34 11.83
CA PRO A 374 3.84 -23.99 12.23
C PRO A 374 2.34 -23.70 12.06
N LEU A 375 1.74 -24.06 10.91
CA LEU A 375 0.32 -23.86 10.66
C LEU A 375 -0.56 -24.61 11.65
N ARG A 376 -0.28 -25.91 11.88
CA ARG A 376 -1.01 -26.73 12.86
C ARG A 376 -0.89 -26.17 14.29
N LYS A 377 0.28 -25.64 14.66
CA LYS A 377 0.48 -25.01 15.97
C LYS A 377 -0.37 -23.74 16.11
N ALA A 378 -0.54 -22.94 15.05
CA ALA A 378 -1.43 -21.79 15.06
C ALA A 378 -2.91 -22.21 15.22
N ALA A 379 -3.35 -23.24 14.49
CA ALA A 379 -4.69 -23.80 14.61
C ALA A 379 -4.98 -24.34 16.03
N LYS A 380 -4.05 -25.13 16.61
CA LYS A 380 -4.19 -25.65 17.97
C LYS A 380 -4.29 -24.54 19.03
N LYS A 381 -3.54 -23.44 18.86
CA LYS A 381 -3.62 -22.28 19.76
C LYS A 381 -4.96 -21.54 19.65
N LEU A 382 -5.53 -21.48 18.45
CA LEU A 382 -6.87 -20.93 18.25
C LEU A 382 -7.92 -21.80 18.96
N ALA A 383 -7.90 -23.11 18.73
CA ALA A 383 -8.82 -24.03 19.39
C ALA A 383 -8.73 -23.97 20.93
N ARG A 384 -7.51 -23.93 21.48
CA ARG A 384 -7.31 -23.78 22.93
C ARG A 384 -7.82 -22.47 23.51
N ALA A 385 -7.67 -21.36 22.77
CA ALA A 385 -8.14 -20.07 23.23
C ALA A 385 -9.67 -20.01 23.27
N GLU A 386 -10.34 -20.67 22.32
CA GLU A 386 -11.80 -20.74 22.35
C GLU A 386 -12.31 -21.71 23.41
N ALA A 387 -11.69 -22.87 23.60
CA ALA A 387 -12.05 -23.77 24.70
C ALA A 387 -11.93 -23.07 26.07
N ALA A 388 -10.97 -22.16 26.23
CA ALA A 388 -10.81 -21.35 27.44
C ALA A 388 -11.93 -20.30 27.64
N THR A 389 -12.85 -20.13 26.69
CA THR A 389 -14.04 -19.26 26.86
C THR A 389 -15.20 -19.98 27.54
N HIS A 390 -15.17 -21.32 27.60
CA HIS A 390 -16.28 -22.12 28.12
C HIS A 390 -16.45 -21.88 29.62
N GLY A 391 -17.67 -21.61 30.05
CA GLY A 391 -18.01 -21.30 31.45
C GLY A 391 -17.72 -19.86 31.89
N LEU A 392 -17.14 -19.01 31.04
CA LEU A 392 -16.93 -17.59 31.35
C LEU A 392 -18.17 -16.74 31.05
N ALA A 393 -18.34 -15.66 31.81
CA ALA A 393 -19.38 -14.65 31.62
C ALA A 393 -18.83 -13.23 31.79
N GLY A 394 -19.63 -12.22 31.45
CA GLY A 394 -19.30 -10.82 31.64
C GLY A 394 -17.95 -10.39 31.02
N GLU A 395 -17.19 -9.60 31.77
CA GLU A 395 -15.90 -9.04 31.34
C GLU A 395 -14.83 -10.13 31.07
N GLU A 396 -14.83 -11.21 31.84
CA GLU A 396 -13.89 -12.32 31.65
C GLU A 396 -14.08 -12.99 30.29
N LEU A 397 -15.35 -13.19 29.88
CA LEU A 397 -15.68 -13.71 28.56
C LEU A 397 -15.25 -12.74 27.46
N GLU A 398 -15.46 -11.44 27.63
CA GLU A 398 -15.04 -10.42 26.64
C GLU A 398 -13.52 -10.43 26.44
N HIS A 399 -12.76 -10.50 27.53
CA HIS A 399 -11.30 -10.65 27.50
C HIS A 399 -10.86 -11.96 26.82
N ALA A 400 -11.51 -13.08 27.12
CA ALA A 400 -11.20 -14.36 26.50
C ALA A 400 -11.52 -14.35 24.98
N LEU A 401 -12.67 -13.82 24.57
CA LEU A 401 -13.05 -13.64 23.15
C LEU A 401 -12.06 -12.73 22.42
N HIS A 402 -11.53 -11.71 23.10
CA HIS A 402 -10.47 -10.88 22.55
C HIS A 402 -9.17 -11.68 22.29
N ASP A 403 -8.80 -12.61 23.16
CA ASP A 403 -7.68 -13.52 22.88
C ASP A 403 -7.99 -14.48 21.72
N VAL A 404 -9.23 -15.02 21.63
CA VAL A 404 -9.67 -15.80 20.46
C VAL A 404 -9.49 -14.98 19.18
N ARG A 405 -9.91 -13.71 19.15
CA ARG A 405 -9.69 -12.80 18.00
C ARG A 405 -8.20 -12.68 17.66
N LYS A 406 -7.34 -12.48 18.66
CA LYS A 406 -5.87 -12.41 18.46
C LYS A 406 -5.31 -13.70 17.86
N LYS A 407 -5.75 -14.86 18.34
CA LYS A 407 -5.32 -16.16 17.80
C LYS A 407 -5.88 -16.43 16.41
N ALA A 408 -7.13 -16.05 16.13
CA ALA A 408 -7.77 -16.17 14.82
C ALA A 408 -7.04 -15.32 13.77
N LYS A 409 -6.68 -14.07 14.10
CA LYS A 409 -5.82 -13.22 13.24
C LYS A 409 -4.51 -13.92 12.90
N ARG A 410 -3.81 -14.46 13.91
CA ARG A 410 -2.54 -15.17 13.71
C ARG A 410 -2.69 -16.43 12.84
N ALA A 411 -3.73 -17.22 13.08
CA ALA A 411 -4.05 -18.41 12.29
C ALA A 411 -4.34 -18.05 10.83
N ARG A 412 -5.13 -16.99 10.58
CA ARG A 412 -5.40 -16.47 9.24
C ARG A 412 -4.11 -16.04 8.54
N TYR A 413 -3.26 -15.26 9.21
CA TYR A 413 -2.00 -14.79 8.62
C TYR A 413 -1.03 -15.94 8.33
N ALA A 414 -0.95 -16.94 9.21
CA ALA A 414 -0.20 -18.16 8.92
C ALA A 414 -0.70 -18.85 7.65
N ALA A 415 -2.02 -18.92 7.46
CA ALA A 415 -2.63 -19.48 6.26
C ALA A 415 -2.43 -18.61 5.01
N ASP A 416 -2.41 -17.27 5.16
CA ASP A 416 -2.10 -16.33 4.09
C ASP A 416 -0.68 -16.57 3.56
N THR A 417 0.32 -16.66 4.45
CA THR A 417 1.72 -16.90 4.06
C THR A 417 1.91 -18.20 3.28
N VAL A 418 1.24 -19.29 3.69
CA VAL A 418 1.39 -20.59 3.01
C VAL A 418 0.45 -20.76 1.81
N LYS A 419 -0.39 -19.76 1.50
CA LYS A 419 -1.38 -19.81 0.41
C LYS A 419 -0.79 -20.34 -0.90
N PRO A 420 0.38 -19.90 -1.38
CA PRO A 420 0.94 -20.32 -2.68
C PRO A 420 1.21 -21.83 -2.79
N VAL A 421 1.42 -22.52 -1.65
CA VAL A 421 1.76 -23.94 -1.60
C VAL A 421 0.68 -24.80 -0.95
N SER A 422 -0.49 -24.21 -0.67
CA SER A 422 -1.57 -24.83 0.09
C SER A 422 -2.69 -25.38 -0.78
N GLY A 423 -3.26 -26.52 -0.39
CA GLY A 423 -4.38 -27.16 -1.09
C GLY A 423 -5.76 -26.62 -0.70
N LYS A 424 -6.80 -27.12 -1.38
CA LYS A 424 -8.22 -26.73 -1.18
C LYS A 424 -8.65 -26.74 0.30
N LYS A 425 -8.20 -27.73 1.09
CA LYS A 425 -8.51 -27.86 2.53
C LYS A 425 -8.05 -26.65 3.36
N VAL A 426 -6.79 -26.21 3.19
CA VAL A 426 -6.24 -25.05 3.91
C VAL A 426 -6.92 -23.76 3.45
N ARG A 427 -7.22 -23.63 2.16
CA ARG A 427 -8.00 -22.49 1.63
C ARG A 427 -9.39 -22.41 2.26
N LYS A 428 -10.11 -23.54 2.39
CA LYS A 428 -11.42 -23.59 3.06
C LYS A 428 -11.31 -23.21 4.54
N TRP A 429 -10.37 -23.82 5.27
CA TRP A 429 -10.12 -23.51 6.68
C TRP A 429 -9.81 -22.02 6.89
N ARG A 430 -8.92 -21.44 6.08
CA ARG A 430 -8.60 -20.00 6.09
C ARG A 430 -9.85 -19.13 5.93
N ARG A 431 -10.76 -19.46 5.00
CA ARG A 431 -12.01 -18.71 4.81
C ARG A 431 -12.86 -18.72 6.06
N ASN A 432 -12.99 -19.88 6.71
CA ASN A 432 -13.77 -20.01 7.95
C ASN A 432 -13.10 -19.24 9.10
N VAL A 433 -11.77 -19.28 9.21
CA VAL A 433 -11.03 -18.48 10.22
C VAL A 433 -11.22 -16.98 9.95
N LYS A 434 -11.26 -16.56 8.68
CA LYS A 434 -11.54 -15.16 8.31
C LYS A 434 -12.91 -14.73 8.79
N ALA A 435 -13.95 -15.56 8.62
CA ALA A 435 -15.30 -15.25 9.10
C ALA A 435 -15.33 -15.05 10.62
N VAL A 436 -14.81 -16.02 11.39
CA VAL A 436 -14.69 -15.91 12.85
C VAL A 436 -13.94 -14.65 13.26
N GLN A 437 -12.83 -14.35 12.60
CA GLN A 437 -12.02 -13.17 12.88
C GLN A 437 -12.74 -11.85 12.57
N GLN A 438 -13.61 -11.82 11.54
CA GLN A 438 -14.42 -10.65 11.20
C GLN A 438 -15.55 -10.44 12.21
N THR A 439 -16.25 -11.51 12.59
CA THR A 439 -17.32 -11.45 13.59
C THR A 439 -16.79 -11.04 14.97
N LEU A 440 -15.72 -11.68 15.46
CA LEU A 440 -15.04 -11.24 16.69
C LEU A 440 -14.39 -9.85 16.54
N GLY A 441 -14.12 -9.45 15.30
CA GLY A 441 -13.73 -8.10 14.94
C GLY A 441 -14.80 -7.10 15.32
N ALA A 442 -15.95 -7.21 14.65
CA ALA A 442 -17.11 -6.38 14.92
C ALA A 442 -17.54 -6.44 16.38
N HIS A 443 -17.45 -7.60 17.05
CA HIS A 443 -17.80 -7.73 18.47
C HIS A 443 -16.90 -6.86 19.35
N GLN A 444 -15.58 -7.01 19.22
CA GLN A 444 -14.63 -6.20 19.99
C GLN A 444 -14.79 -4.73 19.69
N ASP A 445 -14.94 -4.38 18.42
CA ASP A 445 -15.08 -2.98 18.02
C ASP A 445 -16.36 -2.43 18.68
N THR A 446 -17.45 -3.22 18.73
CA THR A 446 -18.69 -2.91 19.47
C THR A 446 -18.45 -2.64 20.96
N VAL A 447 -17.77 -3.55 21.65
CA VAL A 447 -17.42 -3.41 23.08
C VAL A 447 -16.56 -2.17 23.34
N VAL A 448 -15.54 -1.91 22.52
CA VAL A 448 -14.68 -0.72 22.66
C VAL A 448 -15.45 0.57 22.37
N GLY A 449 -16.35 0.55 21.38
CA GLY A 449 -17.16 1.73 21.04
C GLY A 449 -18.11 2.14 22.15
N ARG A 450 -18.59 1.21 22.98
CA ARG A 450 -19.38 1.53 24.17
C ARG A 450 -18.60 2.40 25.16
N GLU A 451 -17.29 2.14 25.32
CA GLU A 451 -16.42 2.99 26.14
C GLU A 451 -16.21 4.38 25.52
N VAL A 452 -16.12 4.46 24.19
CA VAL A 452 -16.04 5.75 23.48
C VAL A 452 -17.34 6.53 23.67
N LEU A 453 -18.50 5.90 23.47
CA LEU A 453 -19.81 6.51 23.68
C LEU A 453 -19.98 7.05 25.10
N ARG A 454 -19.51 6.31 26.12
CA ARG A 454 -19.53 6.78 27.51
C ARG A 454 -18.69 8.05 27.70
N ARG A 455 -17.47 8.08 27.15
CA ARG A 455 -16.59 9.26 27.21
C ARG A 455 -17.18 10.46 26.47
N LEU A 456 -17.76 10.24 25.29
CA LEU A 456 -18.43 11.28 24.52
C LEU A 456 -19.68 11.81 25.22
N ALA A 457 -20.44 10.96 25.92
CA ALA A 457 -21.56 11.40 26.74
C ALA A 457 -21.09 12.35 27.87
N ILE A 458 -20.01 12.01 28.58
CA ILE A 458 -19.46 12.88 29.63
C ILE A 458 -18.97 14.20 29.04
N ALA A 459 -18.20 14.15 27.94
CA ALA A 459 -17.67 15.34 27.28
C ALA A 459 -18.79 16.25 26.72
N GLY A 460 -19.79 15.65 26.07
CA GLY A 460 -20.94 16.37 25.54
C GLY A 460 -21.75 17.04 26.64
N HIS A 461 -21.98 16.37 27.78
CA HIS A 461 -22.65 16.98 28.92
C HIS A 461 -21.91 18.21 29.44
N GLY A 462 -20.57 18.14 29.55
CA GLY A 462 -19.73 19.26 29.94
C GLY A 462 -19.77 20.45 28.98
N GLU A 463 -20.09 20.22 27.69
CA GLU A 463 -20.30 21.26 26.67
C GLU A 463 -21.78 21.68 26.51
N GLY A 464 -22.66 21.30 27.46
CA GLY A 464 -24.08 21.63 27.41
C GLY A 464 -24.88 20.90 26.32
N GLN A 465 -24.33 19.83 25.75
CA GLN A 465 -25.02 19.01 24.73
C GLN A 465 -26.02 18.05 25.38
N ASN A 466 -27.07 17.71 24.64
CA ASN A 466 -27.94 16.58 25.00
C ASN A 466 -27.23 15.26 24.70
N THR A 467 -27.10 14.40 25.71
CA THR A 467 -26.32 13.14 25.63
C THR A 467 -27.19 11.90 25.49
N PHE A 468 -28.52 12.07 25.37
CA PHE A 468 -29.48 10.97 25.19
C PHE A 468 -29.08 10.06 24.03
N THR A 469 -28.72 10.64 22.88
CA THR A 469 -28.36 9.88 21.67
C THR A 469 -27.16 8.95 21.93
N PHE A 470 -26.18 9.35 22.75
CA PHE A 470 -25.06 8.47 23.12
C PHE A 470 -25.49 7.29 23.99
N GLY A 471 -26.39 7.52 24.95
CA GLY A 471 -26.98 6.45 25.77
C GLY A 471 -27.75 5.43 24.94
N LEU A 472 -28.55 5.92 23.98
CA LEU A 472 -29.29 5.08 23.02
C LEU A 472 -28.33 4.22 22.18
N LEU A 473 -27.29 4.82 21.59
CA LEU A 473 -26.28 4.10 20.82
C LEU A 473 -25.55 3.04 21.67
N HIS A 474 -25.24 3.37 22.92
CA HIS A 474 -24.59 2.43 23.83
C HIS A 474 -25.47 1.20 24.13
N ALA A 475 -26.78 1.38 24.27
CA ALA A 475 -27.73 0.28 24.42
C ALA A 475 -27.82 -0.59 23.15
N ARG A 476 -27.93 0.03 21.96
CA ARG A 476 -27.94 -0.71 20.66
C ARG A 476 -26.66 -1.53 20.46
N ASP A 477 -25.52 -1.01 20.91
CA ASP A 477 -24.25 -1.72 20.87
C ASP A 477 -24.24 -2.96 21.78
N ALA A 478 -24.82 -2.87 22.98
CA ALA A 478 -24.89 -4.02 23.88
C ALA A 478 -25.67 -5.19 23.24
N GLU A 479 -26.79 -4.90 22.58
CA GLU A 479 -27.55 -5.91 21.83
C GLU A 479 -26.79 -6.45 20.61
N ARG A 480 -26.11 -5.56 19.88
CA ARG A 480 -25.30 -5.93 18.72
C ARG A 480 -24.18 -6.88 19.11
N ALA A 481 -23.52 -6.63 20.24
CA ALA A 481 -22.49 -7.51 20.78
C ALA A 481 -23.05 -8.92 21.04
N GLU A 482 -24.24 -9.04 21.65
CA GLU A 482 -24.90 -10.34 21.87
C GLU A 482 -25.22 -11.07 20.56
N ARG A 483 -25.76 -10.37 19.55
CA ARG A 483 -26.01 -10.96 18.22
C ARG A 483 -24.71 -11.48 17.58
N LEU A 484 -23.61 -10.73 17.70
CA LEU A 484 -22.31 -11.12 17.18
C LEU A 484 -21.72 -12.33 17.92
N ARG A 485 -21.94 -12.47 19.24
CA ARG A 485 -21.57 -13.68 19.99
C ARG A 485 -22.29 -14.92 19.47
N LYS A 486 -23.62 -14.83 19.28
CA LYS A 486 -24.41 -15.93 18.70
C LYS A 486 -23.94 -16.32 17.30
N ARG A 487 -23.59 -15.33 16.47
CA ARG A 487 -23.01 -15.56 15.14
C ARG A 487 -21.64 -16.25 15.22
N PHE A 488 -20.77 -15.79 16.12
CA PHE A 488 -19.46 -16.41 16.34
C PHE A 488 -19.60 -17.90 16.69
N ALA A 489 -20.50 -18.27 17.59
CA ALA A 489 -20.74 -19.67 17.94
C ALA A 489 -21.16 -20.54 16.73
N LYS A 490 -22.00 -19.99 15.83
CA LYS A 490 -22.37 -20.67 14.57
C LYS A 490 -21.18 -20.83 13.62
N GLU A 491 -20.36 -19.79 13.46
CA GLU A 491 -19.18 -19.81 12.59
C GLU A 491 -18.08 -20.73 13.13
N TRP A 492 -17.93 -20.81 14.46
CA TRP A 492 -16.96 -21.68 15.13
C TRP A 492 -17.23 -23.17 14.87
N ARG A 493 -18.50 -23.59 14.88
CA ARG A 493 -18.88 -24.98 14.52
C ARG A 493 -18.49 -25.39 13.11
N ARG A 494 -18.21 -24.43 12.21
CA ARG A 494 -17.73 -24.69 10.84
C ARG A 494 -16.20 -24.79 10.75
N LEU A 495 -15.47 -24.53 11.84
CA LEU A 495 -14.01 -24.66 11.93
C LEU A 495 -13.54 -26.03 12.41
N GLY A 496 -14.33 -26.67 13.28
CA GLY A 496 -14.23 -28.10 13.57
C GLY A 496 -14.51 -28.91 12.32
#